data_AF-A0A2P9GZT5-F1
#
_entry.id   AF-A0A2P9GZT5-F1
#
_cell.length_a   1.000
_cell.length_b   1.000
_cell.length_c   1.000
_cell.angle_alpha   90.00
_cell.angle_beta   90.00
_cell.angle_gamma   90.00
#
_symmetry.space_group_name_H-M   'P 1'
#
loop_
_entity.id
_entity.type
_entity.pdbx_description
1 polymer ?
#
loop_
_entity_poly.entity_id
_entity_poly.type
_entity_poly.pdbx_seq_one_letter_code
_entity_poly.pdbx_strand_id
1 'polypeptide(L)'
;MNTHVSIPAASVTPVPVAIRLLALANIEPSGTAVQKRRRAHYDAAALKELAQNIKAVQVIEPIIVRPRPQNNGCERFEIVAGERRWRASRQAGLETIPAIVRTLDDGQVLEIQLVENLHREGLHELEEAEGYEVLMQQHGYDIDGLVAKLGRGRAYIYARLKLLALDKKSREAFYQGKLNASTALLLARIPIASLQQQALKAITTGWQGEPLSFRDAQRHIQEHFMLRLKEAPFDQKLADLLPAAGPCGSCPKRTGNQPELFGDVKSADVCTDPQCFAAKRAAWSQRIQAQAKADGRTVLSGEEAKRVAPYGVHSNLQGGYVALDSPCYEDEKGRTYRQLLGKDFKAEVLLQDPKSGQVIELAKLSEHGDTLKAKGIRRERPGTHSANERARQQATKLETQFRERVFDAIRAKTANPIAGADLRLLANALWHLSGHDSRLRLVTLWKWAEPKKANEVVYRSDAQISRLSEEQLRRFVMDCALIGEVRANQYDSSKPTKLLDTAKRVRINVDDIRKTLKAEHAAKQAARGEMRTASKDKPMKSKKQANR
;
A
#
# COMPACT_ATOMS: atom_id res chain seq x y z
N MET A 1 -5.50 -7.55 38.75
CA MET A 1 -6.77 -7.41 39.49
C MET A 1 -7.49 -6.21 38.91
N ASN A 2 -8.34 -6.43 37.90
CA ASN A 2 -9.11 -5.37 37.25
C ASN A 2 -10.43 -5.22 38.01
N THR A 3 -10.61 -4.10 38.71
CA THR A 3 -11.89 -3.70 39.27
C THR A 3 -12.78 -3.22 38.14
N HIS A 4 -13.53 -4.14 37.54
CA HIS A 4 -14.67 -3.80 36.71
C HIS A 4 -15.69 -3.08 37.58
N VAL A 5 -15.81 -1.75 37.40
CA VAL A 5 -16.98 -1.02 37.88
C VAL A 5 -18.10 -1.34 36.91
N SER A 6 -18.82 -2.43 37.15
CA SER A 6 -20.10 -2.68 36.52
C SER A 6 -21.06 -1.58 36.97
N ILE A 7 -21.40 -0.66 36.09
CA ILE A 7 -22.51 0.27 36.32
C ILE A 7 -23.78 -0.58 36.35
N PRO A 8 -24.51 -0.67 37.47
CA PRO A 8 -25.73 -1.46 37.52
C PRO A 8 -26.73 -0.84 36.55
N ALA A 9 -27.40 -1.68 35.76
CA ALA A 9 -28.55 -1.27 34.96
C ALA A 9 -29.62 -0.76 35.93
N ALA A 10 -29.71 0.55 36.06
CA ALA A 10 -30.75 1.19 36.86
C ALA A 10 -32.10 0.75 36.28
N SER A 11 -32.93 0.11 37.10
CA SER A 11 -34.34 -0.11 36.79
C SER A 11 -34.98 1.24 36.51
N VAL A 12 -35.26 1.53 35.24
CA VAL A 12 -35.88 2.80 34.83
C VAL A 12 -37.36 2.71 35.20
N THR A 13 -37.69 3.11 36.42
CA THR A 13 -39.08 3.41 36.77
C THR A 13 -39.51 4.64 35.96
N PRO A 14 -40.61 4.59 35.20
CA PRO A 14 -41.09 5.75 34.45
C PRO A 14 -41.51 6.84 35.44
N VAL A 15 -40.69 7.90 35.54
CA VAL A 15 -41.03 9.10 36.30
C VAL A 15 -42.05 9.89 35.46
N PRO A 16 -43.24 10.21 35.98
CA PRO A 16 -44.21 11.02 35.25
C PRO A 16 -43.60 12.38 34.94
N VAL A 17 -43.44 12.66 33.64
CA VAL A 17 -42.84 13.91 33.17
C VAL A 17 -43.96 14.93 32.99
N ALA A 18 -44.05 15.92 33.88
CA ALA A 18 -45.04 16.99 33.76
C ALA A 18 -44.60 18.02 32.70
N ILE A 19 -45.48 18.29 31.74
CA ILE A 19 -45.32 19.36 30.74
C ILE A 19 -45.90 20.64 31.33
N ARG A 20 -45.09 21.72 31.40
CA ARG A 20 -45.49 23.05 31.86
C ARG A 20 -45.48 24.03 30.68
N LEU A 21 -46.47 24.90 30.58
CA LEU A 21 -46.39 26.06 29.69
C LEU A 21 -45.52 27.13 30.37
N LEU A 22 -44.39 27.47 29.76
CA LEU A 22 -43.45 28.46 30.29
C LEU A 22 -43.44 29.71 29.41
N ALA A 23 -43.38 30.89 30.04
CA ALA A 23 -43.22 32.15 29.33
C ALA A 23 -41.87 32.19 28.60
N LEU A 24 -41.90 32.52 27.32
CA LEU A 24 -40.68 32.56 26.49
C LEU A 24 -39.65 33.57 27.00
N ALA A 25 -40.10 34.65 27.66
CA ALA A 25 -39.26 35.66 28.31
C ALA A 25 -38.46 35.13 29.51
N ASN A 26 -38.86 33.98 30.08
CA ASN A 26 -38.20 33.37 31.23
C ASN A 26 -37.19 32.27 30.82
N ILE A 27 -37.07 31.98 29.52
CA ILE A 27 -36.21 30.93 28.99
C ILE A 27 -35.00 31.56 28.27
N GLU A 28 -33.81 31.13 28.66
CA GLU A 28 -32.53 31.54 28.06
C GLU A 28 -31.86 30.40 27.28
N PRO A 29 -31.18 30.70 26.17
CA PRO A 29 -30.43 29.69 25.41
C PRO A 29 -29.20 29.24 26.17
N SER A 30 -28.82 27.96 26.00
CA SER A 30 -27.62 27.45 26.67
C SER A 30 -26.32 28.06 26.15
N GLY A 31 -25.41 28.30 27.10
CA GLY A 31 -24.09 28.90 26.88
C GLY A 31 -23.00 27.91 26.47
N THR A 32 -23.29 26.60 26.41
CA THR A 32 -22.31 25.55 26.11
C THR A 32 -21.70 25.71 24.71
N ALA A 33 -20.48 25.20 24.55
CA ALA A 33 -19.79 25.22 23.26
C ALA A 33 -20.53 24.43 22.17
N VAL A 34 -21.13 23.29 22.55
CA VAL A 34 -21.95 22.45 21.64
C VAL A 34 -23.11 23.26 21.07
N GLN A 35 -23.86 23.94 21.94
CA GLN A 35 -25.01 24.73 21.53
C GLN A 35 -24.60 25.98 20.72
N LYS A 36 -23.47 26.61 21.06
CA LYS A 36 -22.88 27.70 20.26
C LYS A 36 -22.54 27.26 18.84
N ARG A 37 -21.88 26.11 18.66
CA ARG A 37 -21.55 25.56 17.33
C ARG A 37 -22.81 25.26 16.52
N ARG A 38 -23.83 24.63 17.12
CA ARG A 38 -25.08 24.32 16.42
C ARG A 38 -25.80 25.54 15.86
N ARG A 39 -25.81 26.65 16.60
CA ARG A 39 -26.44 27.90 16.14
C ARG A 39 -25.85 28.43 14.84
N ALA A 40 -24.56 28.19 14.58
CA ALA A 40 -23.90 28.62 13.34
C ALA A 40 -24.41 27.87 12.09
N HIS A 41 -25.03 26.71 12.27
CA HIS A 41 -25.55 25.87 11.17
C HIS A 41 -27.07 25.94 11.02
N TYR A 42 -27.75 26.87 11.68
CA TYR A 42 -29.19 27.03 11.51
C TYR A 42 -29.49 27.75 10.20
N ASP A 43 -30.18 27.06 9.30
CA ASP A 43 -30.75 27.68 8.11
C ASP A 43 -31.91 28.61 8.48
N ALA A 44 -31.81 29.87 8.05
CA ALA A 44 -32.82 30.89 8.28
C ALA A 44 -34.14 30.58 7.56
N ALA A 45 -34.10 29.96 6.38
CA ALA A 45 -35.31 29.59 5.63
C ALA A 45 -36.08 28.48 6.36
N ALA A 46 -35.40 27.39 6.71
CA ALA A 46 -35.99 26.30 7.51
C ALA A 46 -36.51 26.77 8.87
N LEU A 47 -35.87 27.75 9.51
CA LEU A 47 -36.36 28.32 10.76
C LEU A 47 -37.65 29.13 10.57
N LYS A 48 -37.76 29.89 9.48
CA LYS A 48 -38.96 30.66 9.14
C LYS A 48 -40.14 29.74 8.80
N GLU A 49 -39.90 28.67 8.05
CA GLU A 49 -40.90 27.65 7.75
C GLU A 49 -41.41 26.98 9.04
N LEU A 50 -40.50 26.61 9.95
CA LEU A 50 -40.86 26.08 11.25
C LEU A 50 -41.68 27.08 12.08
N ALA A 51 -41.36 28.38 12.02
CA ALA A 51 -42.12 29.42 12.70
C ALA A 51 -43.55 29.56 12.13
N GLN A 52 -43.71 29.48 10.80
CA GLN A 52 -45.04 29.47 10.16
C GLN A 52 -45.86 28.25 10.57
N ASN A 53 -45.23 27.08 10.60
CA ASN A 53 -45.87 25.85 11.06
C ASN A 53 -46.31 25.95 12.53
N ILE A 54 -45.40 26.38 13.43
CA ILE A 54 -45.70 26.59 14.85
C ILE A 54 -46.83 27.61 15.04
N LYS A 55 -46.91 28.66 14.21
CA LYS A 55 -48.03 29.60 14.25
C LYS A 55 -49.37 28.95 13.93
N ALA A 56 -49.39 27.95 13.03
CA ALA A 56 -50.60 27.26 12.61
C ALA A 56 -51.03 26.14 13.57
N VAL A 57 -50.09 25.31 14.05
CA VAL A 57 -50.40 24.08 14.82
C VAL A 57 -49.87 24.09 16.25
N GLN A 58 -49.26 25.20 16.70
CA GLN A 58 -48.54 25.30 17.98
C GLN A 58 -47.35 24.33 18.05
N VAL A 59 -46.65 24.32 19.20
CA VAL A 59 -45.54 23.41 19.44
C VAL A 59 -46.08 22.07 19.94
N ILE A 60 -45.97 21.02 19.14
CA ILE A 60 -46.46 19.67 19.48
C ILE A 60 -45.52 18.98 20.47
N GLU A 61 -44.22 19.02 20.20
CA GLU A 61 -43.22 18.38 21.03
C GLU A 61 -42.62 19.38 22.04
N PRO A 62 -42.70 19.15 23.36
CA PRO A 62 -42.20 20.09 24.37
C PRO A 62 -40.67 20.21 24.36
N ILE A 63 -40.16 21.39 24.70
CA ILE A 63 -38.72 21.61 24.89
C ILE A 63 -38.25 21.07 26.25
N ILE A 64 -36.95 20.80 26.41
CA ILE A 64 -36.40 20.40 27.72
C ILE A 64 -35.62 21.59 28.28
N VAL A 65 -35.92 21.97 29.52
CA VAL A 65 -35.25 23.06 30.22
C VAL A 65 -34.81 22.64 31.61
N ARG A 66 -33.81 23.33 32.16
CA ARG A 66 -33.43 23.23 33.58
C ARG A 66 -33.64 24.55 34.32
N PRO A 67 -33.96 24.52 35.62
CA PRO A 67 -33.98 25.73 36.44
C PRO A 67 -32.61 26.41 36.50
N ARG A 68 -32.60 27.73 36.55
CA ARG A 68 -31.42 28.56 36.85
C ARG A 68 -31.64 29.27 38.18
N PRO A 69 -30.57 29.66 38.90
CA PRO A 69 -30.71 30.44 40.14
C PRO A 69 -31.63 31.65 39.91
N GLN A 70 -32.59 31.88 40.80
CA GLN A 70 -33.52 32.99 40.68
C GLN A 70 -32.75 34.32 40.71
N ASN A 71 -32.98 35.17 39.71
CA ASN A 71 -32.63 36.57 39.75
C ASN A 71 -33.93 37.37 39.93
N ASN A 72 -34.00 38.17 41.00
CA ASN A 72 -35.11 39.08 41.30
C ASN A 72 -36.49 38.40 41.49
N GLY A 73 -36.53 37.19 42.05
CA GLY A 73 -37.79 36.47 42.37
C GLY A 73 -38.51 35.82 41.19
N CYS A 74 -37.97 35.93 39.97
CA CYS A 74 -38.52 35.28 38.78
C CYS A 74 -37.82 33.93 38.50
N GLU A 75 -38.60 32.87 38.27
CA GLU A 75 -38.07 31.59 37.77
C GLU A 75 -37.45 31.80 36.39
N ARG A 76 -36.16 31.44 36.24
CA ARG A 76 -35.44 31.44 34.98
C ARG A 76 -35.08 30.01 34.60
N PHE A 77 -35.09 29.74 33.30
CA PHE A 77 -34.85 28.40 32.77
C PHE A 77 -33.82 28.44 31.65
N GLU A 78 -32.89 27.49 31.63
CA GLU A 78 -31.95 27.30 30.53
C GLU A 78 -32.42 26.16 29.63
N ILE A 79 -32.35 26.36 28.32
CA ILE A 79 -32.67 25.34 27.32
C ILE A 79 -31.64 24.22 27.34
N VAL A 80 -32.08 23.00 27.62
CA VAL A 80 -31.26 21.79 27.49
C VAL A 80 -31.40 21.22 26.08
N ALA A 81 -32.63 21.12 25.56
CA ALA A 81 -32.91 20.65 24.21
C ALA A 81 -34.11 21.39 23.58
N GLY A 82 -34.13 21.50 22.25
CA GLY A 82 -35.22 22.14 21.51
C GLY A 82 -35.04 23.64 21.21
N GLU A 83 -33.80 24.15 21.15
CA GLU A 83 -33.56 25.59 20.89
C GLU A 83 -34.19 26.08 19.57
N ARG A 84 -34.22 25.25 18.51
CA ARG A 84 -34.88 25.62 17.23
C ARG A 84 -36.37 25.88 17.42
N ARG A 85 -37.07 25.05 18.22
CA ARG A 85 -38.49 25.23 18.57
C ARG A 85 -38.70 26.51 19.38
N TRP A 86 -37.84 26.79 20.35
CA TRP A 86 -37.89 28.04 21.12
C TRP A 86 -37.70 29.28 20.22
N ARG A 87 -36.70 29.28 19.33
CA ARG A 87 -36.47 30.38 18.38
C ARG A 87 -37.64 30.59 17.43
N ALA A 88 -38.14 29.51 16.84
CA ALA A 88 -39.27 29.56 15.93
C ALA A 88 -40.57 30.01 16.63
N SER A 89 -40.79 29.61 17.90
CA SER A 89 -41.92 30.08 18.72
C SER A 89 -41.84 31.59 18.99
N ARG A 90 -40.65 32.11 19.26
CA ARG A 90 -40.43 33.56 19.37
C ARG A 90 -40.69 34.29 18.05
N GLN A 91 -40.27 33.73 16.92
CA GLN A 91 -40.54 34.30 15.59
C GLN A 91 -42.03 34.24 15.21
N ALA A 92 -42.74 33.21 15.68
CA ALA A 92 -44.18 33.05 15.48
C ALA A 92 -45.01 34.02 16.34
N GLY A 93 -44.40 34.70 17.32
CA GLY A 93 -45.07 35.64 18.22
C GLY A 93 -45.84 34.96 19.36
N LEU A 94 -45.49 33.72 19.72
CA LEU A 94 -46.08 33.06 20.88
C LEU A 94 -45.58 33.73 22.19
N GLU A 95 -46.39 33.69 23.24
CA GLU A 95 -46.01 34.15 24.58
C GLU A 95 -45.44 33.02 25.44
N THR A 96 -45.94 31.80 25.26
CA THR A 96 -45.58 30.61 26.02
C THR A 96 -45.17 29.45 25.12
N ILE A 97 -44.44 28.48 25.69
CA ILE A 97 -44.03 27.26 25.01
C ILE A 97 -44.15 26.06 25.96
N PRO A 98 -44.66 24.90 25.51
CA PRO A 98 -44.66 23.69 26.33
C PRO A 98 -43.24 23.21 26.58
N ALA A 99 -42.92 22.96 27.85
CA ALA A 99 -41.60 22.60 28.31
C ALA A 99 -41.64 21.56 29.42
N ILE A 100 -40.63 20.69 29.42
CA ILE A 100 -40.34 19.73 30.47
C ILE A 100 -39.21 20.32 31.32
N VAL A 101 -39.46 20.52 32.61
CA VAL A 101 -38.46 21.02 33.56
C VAL A 101 -37.73 19.84 34.21
N ARG A 102 -36.41 19.79 34.07
CA ARG A 102 -35.55 18.80 34.73
C ARG A 102 -34.47 19.48 35.56
N THR A 103 -34.24 18.97 36.77
CA THR A 103 -33.10 19.40 37.59
C THR A 103 -31.85 18.69 37.09
N LEU A 104 -30.95 19.44 36.43
CA LEU A 104 -29.75 18.91 35.81
C LEU A 104 -28.56 19.81 36.13
N ASP A 105 -27.43 19.19 36.51
CA ASP A 105 -26.16 19.91 36.65
C ASP A 105 -25.54 20.29 35.29
N ASP A 106 -24.47 21.09 35.30
CA ASP A 106 -23.80 21.57 34.08
C ASP A 106 -23.23 20.44 33.22
N GLY A 107 -22.73 19.38 33.86
CA GLY A 107 -22.23 18.20 33.18
C GLY A 107 -23.36 17.46 32.48
N GLN A 108 -24.45 17.17 33.19
CA GLN A 108 -25.61 16.46 32.63
C GLN A 108 -26.24 17.23 31.45
N VAL A 109 -26.31 18.56 31.53
CA VAL A 109 -26.78 19.38 30.40
C VAL A 109 -25.85 19.25 29.19
N LEU A 110 -24.54 19.37 29.41
CA LEU A 110 -23.57 19.22 28.34
C LEU A 110 -23.63 17.83 27.70
N GLU A 111 -23.74 16.78 28.52
CA GLU A 111 -23.84 15.40 28.08
C GLU A 111 -25.08 15.18 27.19
N ILE A 112 -26.26 15.63 27.65
CA ILE A 112 -27.51 15.50 26.89
C ILE A 112 -27.40 16.24 25.56
N GLN A 113 -26.88 17.47 25.57
CA GLN A 113 -26.69 18.27 24.35
C GLN A 113 -25.72 17.63 23.38
N LEU A 114 -24.64 17.02 23.89
CA LEU A 114 -23.63 16.37 23.07
C LEU A 114 -24.18 15.09 22.43
N VAL A 115 -24.86 14.25 23.20
CA VAL A 115 -25.50 13.02 22.71
C VAL A 115 -26.56 13.37 21.67
N GLU A 116 -27.41 14.36 21.91
CA GLU A 116 -28.42 14.77 20.94
C GLU A 116 -27.80 15.37 19.67
N ASN A 117 -26.70 16.14 19.79
CA ASN A 117 -25.94 16.61 18.64
C ASN A 117 -25.30 15.46 17.83
N LEU A 118 -24.80 14.41 18.49
CA LEU A 118 -24.21 13.24 17.85
C LEU A 118 -25.23 12.38 17.09
N HIS A 119 -26.53 12.47 17.42
CA HIS A 119 -27.59 11.79 16.67
C HIS A 119 -28.07 12.57 15.44
N ARG A 120 -27.50 13.74 15.17
CA ARG A 120 -27.88 14.55 14.01
C ARG A 120 -27.41 13.90 12.71
N GLU A 121 -28.31 13.85 11.73
CA GLU A 121 -27.95 13.42 10.37
C GLU A 121 -26.96 14.41 9.72
N GLY A 122 -26.03 13.87 8.93
CA GLY A 122 -25.05 14.68 8.19
C GLY A 122 -23.96 15.31 9.06
N LEU A 123 -23.75 14.85 10.29
CA LEU A 123 -22.60 15.25 11.10
C LEU A 123 -21.30 14.76 10.45
N HIS A 124 -20.32 15.64 10.29
CA HIS A 124 -19.03 15.26 9.71
C HIS A 124 -18.30 14.31 10.67
N GLU A 125 -17.54 13.34 10.15
CA GLU A 125 -16.94 12.28 10.95
C GLU A 125 -15.89 12.79 11.95
N LEU A 126 -15.22 13.91 11.65
CA LEU A 126 -14.37 14.61 12.61
C LEU A 126 -15.16 15.25 13.75
N GLU A 127 -16.38 15.76 13.48
CA GLU A 127 -17.24 16.33 14.52
C GLU A 127 -17.80 15.24 15.43
N GLU A 128 -18.15 14.07 14.86
CA GLU A 128 -18.47 12.87 15.65
C GLU A 128 -17.30 12.48 16.57
N ALA A 129 -16.08 12.42 16.01
CA ALA A 129 -14.89 12.05 16.76
C ALA A 129 -14.58 13.02 17.90
N GLU A 130 -14.68 14.33 17.66
CA GLU A 130 -14.53 15.37 18.69
C GLU A 130 -15.61 15.21 19.78
N GLY A 131 -16.84 14.89 19.41
CA GLY A 131 -17.89 14.64 20.39
C GLY A 131 -17.64 13.39 21.23
N TYR A 132 -17.10 12.33 20.64
CA TYR A 132 -16.70 11.14 21.41
C TYR A 132 -15.57 11.46 22.38
N GLU A 133 -14.54 12.20 21.94
CA GLU A 133 -13.43 12.61 22.80
C GLU A 133 -13.90 13.45 23.99
N VAL A 134 -14.84 14.38 23.79
CA VAL A 134 -15.42 15.17 24.88
C VAL A 134 -16.19 14.30 25.87
N LEU A 135 -17.00 13.34 25.40
CA LEU A 135 -17.68 12.39 26.28
C LEU A 135 -16.69 11.56 27.11
N MET A 136 -15.59 11.11 26.51
CA MET A 136 -14.56 10.34 27.23
C MET A 136 -13.82 11.19 28.26
N GLN A 137 -13.39 12.41 27.88
CA GLN A 137 -12.55 13.26 28.73
C GLN A 137 -13.33 13.94 29.85
N GLN A 138 -14.55 14.42 29.58
CA GLN A 138 -15.33 15.23 30.53
C GLN A 138 -16.38 14.44 31.31
N HIS A 139 -16.86 13.33 30.75
CA HIS A 139 -17.91 12.50 31.37
C HIS A 139 -17.42 11.09 31.74
N GLY A 140 -16.14 10.79 31.53
CA GLY A 140 -15.52 9.54 31.96
C GLY A 140 -16.01 8.30 31.21
N TYR A 141 -16.63 8.46 30.04
CA TYR A 141 -17.04 7.33 29.21
C TYR A 141 -15.81 6.55 28.73
N ASP A 142 -15.84 5.24 28.89
CA ASP A 142 -14.95 4.34 28.16
C ASP A 142 -15.60 3.94 26.82
N ILE A 143 -14.90 3.13 26.02
CA ILE A 143 -15.38 2.72 24.70
C ILE A 143 -16.70 1.93 24.82
N ASP A 144 -16.83 1.06 25.82
CA ASP A 144 -18.02 0.22 25.99
C ASP A 144 -19.23 1.05 26.44
N GLY A 145 -19.01 2.06 27.29
CA GLY A 145 -20.00 3.07 27.64
C GLY A 145 -20.47 3.88 26.42
N LEU A 146 -19.56 4.28 25.53
CA LEU A 146 -19.93 4.94 24.27
C LEU A 146 -20.75 4.03 23.35
N VAL A 147 -20.37 2.76 23.22
CA VAL A 147 -21.12 1.74 22.44
C VAL A 147 -22.55 1.64 22.96
N ALA A 148 -22.72 1.48 24.27
CA ALA A 148 -24.02 1.35 24.91
C ALA A 148 -24.87 2.63 24.76
N LYS A 149 -24.25 3.81 24.92
CA LYS A 149 -24.95 5.10 24.85
C LYS A 149 -25.37 5.50 23.44
N LEU A 150 -24.53 5.22 22.44
CA LEU A 150 -24.70 5.69 21.06
C LEU A 150 -25.24 4.62 20.11
N GLY A 151 -25.29 3.35 20.53
CA GLY A 151 -25.74 2.24 19.68
C GLY A 151 -24.84 1.97 18.46
N ARG A 152 -23.57 2.39 18.51
CA ARG A 152 -22.59 2.19 17.43
C ARG A 152 -21.58 1.11 17.82
N GLY A 153 -21.13 0.32 16.84
CA GLY A 153 -20.16 -0.75 17.09
C GLY A 153 -18.79 -0.25 17.53
N ARG A 154 -18.07 -1.06 18.32
CA ARG A 154 -16.73 -0.74 18.85
C ARG A 154 -15.74 -0.26 17.77
N ALA A 155 -15.67 -0.98 16.66
CA ALA A 155 -14.79 -0.64 15.54
C ALA A 155 -15.14 0.73 14.90
N TYR A 156 -16.42 1.12 14.87
CA TYR A 156 -16.85 2.42 14.38
C TYR A 156 -16.34 3.55 15.27
N ILE A 157 -16.51 3.42 16.59
CA ILE A 157 -16.06 4.42 17.56
C ILE A 157 -14.53 4.58 17.51
N TYR A 158 -13.78 3.46 17.46
CA TYR A 158 -12.33 3.51 17.29
C TYR A 158 -11.93 4.19 15.98
N ALA A 159 -12.57 3.86 14.87
CA ALA A 159 -12.29 4.49 13.58
C ALA A 159 -12.52 6.00 13.64
N ARG A 160 -13.61 6.47 14.25
CA ARG A 160 -13.89 7.91 14.44
C ARG A 160 -12.84 8.58 15.31
N LEU A 161 -12.61 8.07 16.51
CA LEU A 161 -11.58 8.61 17.41
C LEU A 161 -10.20 8.67 16.74
N LYS A 162 -9.88 7.67 15.91
CA LYS A 162 -8.60 7.65 15.19
C LYS A 162 -8.44 8.81 14.21
N LEU A 163 -9.52 9.34 13.62
CA LEU A 163 -9.47 10.49 12.72
C LEU A 163 -8.92 11.76 13.40
N LEU A 164 -9.00 11.87 14.72
CA LEU A 164 -8.39 12.98 15.46
C LEU A 164 -6.86 12.99 15.35
N ALA A 165 -6.24 11.86 14.99
CA ALA A 165 -4.81 11.76 14.75
C ALA A 165 -4.38 12.31 13.37
N LEU A 166 -5.31 12.81 12.55
CA LEU A 166 -4.98 13.44 11.28
C LEU A 166 -4.22 14.76 11.48
N ASP A 167 -3.17 14.95 10.70
CA ASP A 167 -2.45 16.22 10.64
C ASP A 167 -3.32 17.31 10.02
N LYS A 168 -2.95 18.58 10.26
CA LYS A 168 -3.72 19.75 9.82
C LYS A 168 -4.08 19.71 8.33
N LYS A 169 -3.13 19.37 7.45
CA LYS A 169 -3.39 19.34 6.00
C LYS A 169 -4.32 18.20 5.61
N SER A 170 -4.19 17.04 6.24
CA SER A 170 -5.09 15.91 5.99
C SER A 170 -6.50 16.18 6.50
N ARG A 171 -6.67 16.89 7.63
CA ARG A 171 -7.98 17.36 8.11
C ARG A 171 -8.62 18.35 7.13
N GLU A 172 -7.85 19.31 6.63
CA GLU A 172 -8.33 20.28 5.62
C GLU A 172 -8.77 19.57 4.34
N ALA A 173 -7.99 18.61 3.84
CA ALA A 173 -8.35 17.81 2.68
C ALA A 173 -9.63 16.98 2.91
N PHE A 174 -9.81 16.46 4.13
CA PHE A 174 -11.00 15.72 4.49
C PHE A 174 -12.25 16.61 4.52
N TYR A 175 -12.19 17.78 5.16
CA TYR A 175 -13.28 18.76 5.16
C TYR A 175 -13.64 19.27 3.76
N GLN A 176 -12.66 19.34 2.84
CA GLN A 176 -12.88 19.71 1.44
C GLN A 176 -13.49 18.59 0.58
N GLY A 177 -13.75 17.41 1.15
CA GLY A 177 -14.26 16.25 0.42
C GLY A 177 -13.25 15.58 -0.52
N LYS A 178 -11.96 15.94 -0.43
CA LYS A 178 -10.89 15.28 -1.22
C LYS A 178 -10.59 13.87 -0.70
N LEU A 179 -10.98 13.59 0.53
CA LEU A 179 -10.90 12.29 1.16
C LEU A 179 -12.30 11.88 1.61
N ASN A 180 -12.62 10.60 1.48
CA ASN A 180 -13.74 10.03 2.23
C ASN A 180 -13.25 9.51 3.60
N ALA A 181 -14.17 9.19 4.51
CA ALA A 181 -13.83 8.74 5.86
C ALA A 181 -12.92 7.50 5.88
N SER A 182 -13.13 6.55 4.96
CA SER A 182 -12.33 5.32 4.88
C SER A 182 -10.88 5.61 4.49
N THR A 183 -10.64 6.49 3.50
CA THR A 183 -9.30 6.89 3.08
C THR A 183 -8.64 7.80 4.13
N ALA A 184 -9.41 8.69 4.76
CA ALA A 184 -8.92 9.51 5.87
C ALA A 184 -8.47 8.64 7.06
N LEU A 185 -9.22 7.58 7.38
CA LEU A 185 -8.81 6.61 8.41
C LEU A 185 -7.47 5.95 8.09
N LEU A 186 -7.20 5.60 6.83
CA LEU A 186 -5.91 5.04 6.43
C LEU A 186 -4.74 5.99 6.73
N LEU A 187 -4.91 7.29 6.43
CA LEU A 187 -3.90 8.31 6.75
C LEU A 187 -3.73 8.47 8.26
N ALA A 188 -4.83 8.50 9.01
CA ALA A 188 -4.81 8.68 10.46
C ALA A 188 -4.06 7.55 11.21
N ARG A 189 -3.96 6.36 10.59
CA ARG A 189 -3.17 5.22 11.12
C ARG A 189 -1.66 5.47 11.07
N ILE A 190 -1.19 6.40 10.26
CA ILE A 190 0.24 6.78 10.17
C ILE A 190 0.53 7.75 11.33
N PRO A 191 1.37 7.39 12.31
CA PRO A 191 1.54 8.17 13.54
C PRO A 191 2.34 9.47 13.33
N ILE A 192 2.95 9.68 12.16
CA ILE A 192 3.88 10.78 11.90
C ILE A 192 3.26 11.73 10.88
N ALA A 193 3.08 13.00 11.26
CA ALA A 193 2.44 14.02 10.43
C ALA A 193 3.13 14.24 9.07
N SER A 194 4.48 14.25 9.02
CA SER A 194 5.20 14.43 7.76
C SER A 194 4.96 13.27 6.78
N LEU A 195 4.78 12.05 7.29
CA LEU A 195 4.46 10.88 6.49
C LEU A 195 2.99 10.86 6.08
N GLN A 196 2.07 11.34 6.92
CA GLN A 196 0.69 11.56 6.52
C GLN A 196 0.61 12.50 5.32
N GLN A 197 1.36 13.61 5.32
CA GLN A 197 1.38 14.55 4.19
C GLN A 197 1.97 13.93 2.91
N GLN A 198 2.99 13.08 3.03
CA GLN A 198 3.54 12.34 1.89
C GLN A 198 2.51 11.36 1.32
N ALA A 199 1.85 10.59 2.18
CA ALA A 199 0.80 9.66 1.79
C ALA A 199 -0.40 10.38 1.18
N LEU A 200 -0.83 11.51 1.77
CA LEU A 200 -1.90 12.36 1.27
C LEU A 200 -1.62 12.79 -0.17
N LYS A 201 -0.43 13.34 -0.44
CA LYS A 201 -0.01 13.76 -1.78
C LYS A 201 -0.07 12.59 -2.77
N ALA A 202 0.47 11.44 -2.40
CA ALA A 202 0.46 10.25 -3.25
C ALA A 202 -0.97 9.78 -3.56
N ILE A 203 -1.85 9.81 -2.57
CA ILE A 203 -3.24 9.38 -2.70
C ILE A 203 -4.07 10.38 -3.52
N THR A 204 -3.90 11.68 -3.34
CA THR A 204 -4.70 12.68 -4.06
C THR A 204 -4.24 12.94 -5.49
N THR A 205 -2.96 12.70 -5.79
CA THR A 205 -2.40 12.95 -7.14
C THR A 205 -2.30 11.68 -7.98
N GLY A 206 -2.14 10.52 -7.33
CA GLY A 206 -1.94 9.22 -8.00
C GLY A 206 -0.79 9.20 -9.01
N TRP A 207 -0.75 8.16 -9.83
CA TRP A 207 0.30 7.97 -10.84
C TRP A 207 0.00 8.67 -12.18
N GLN A 208 -1.27 8.96 -12.46
CA GLN A 208 -1.75 9.56 -13.72
C GLN A 208 -2.33 10.97 -13.53
N GLY A 209 -2.18 11.57 -12.35
CA GLY A 209 -2.81 12.85 -12.01
C GLY A 209 -4.20 12.73 -11.38
N GLU A 210 -4.73 11.51 -11.27
CA GLU A 210 -6.03 11.20 -10.65
C GLU A 210 -5.88 10.61 -9.24
N PRO A 211 -6.81 10.89 -8.31
CA PRO A 211 -6.80 10.29 -6.98
C PRO A 211 -6.85 8.76 -7.01
N LEU A 212 -6.13 8.12 -6.08
CA LEU A 212 -6.12 6.67 -5.93
C LEU A 212 -7.49 6.16 -5.45
N SER A 213 -7.87 4.98 -5.95
CA SER A 213 -8.99 4.23 -5.37
C SER A 213 -8.68 3.85 -3.92
N PHE A 214 -9.71 3.57 -3.12
CA PHE A 214 -9.52 3.11 -1.73
C PHE A 214 -8.58 1.90 -1.64
N ARG A 215 -8.73 0.92 -2.54
CA ARG A 215 -7.88 -0.29 -2.57
C ARG A 215 -6.43 0.03 -2.89
N ASP A 216 -6.20 0.95 -3.84
CA ASP A 216 -4.85 1.35 -4.21
C ASP A 216 -4.19 2.20 -3.14
N ALA A 217 -4.93 3.11 -2.50
CA ALA A 217 -4.49 3.89 -1.35
C ALA A 217 -4.12 2.98 -0.17
N GLN A 218 -4.95 1.99 0.13
CA GLN A 218 -4.70 0.98 1.16
C GLN A 218 -3.41 0.21 0.87
N ARG A 219 -3.26 -0.33 -0.35
CA ARG A 219 -2.04 -1.04 -0.77
C ARG A 219 -0.82 -0.13 -0.66
N HIS A 220 -0.91 1.10 -1.17
CA HIS A 220 0.19 2.07 -1.12
C HIS A 220 0.64 2.33 0.32
N ILE A 221 -0.31 2.56 1.23
CA ILE A 221 0.00 2.80 2.65
C ILE A 221 0.66 1.57 3.29
N GLN A 222 0.11 0.38 3.06
CA GLN A 222 0.66 -0.86 3.60
C GLN A 222 2.07 -1.18 3.08
N GLU A 223 2.39 -0.82 1.83
CA GLU A 223 3.69 -1.08 1.22
C GLU A 223 4.77 -0.05 1.59
N HIS A 224 4.39 1.22 1.79
CA HIS A 224 5.35 2.32 1.91
C HIS A 224 5.47 2.89 3.33
N PHE A 225 4.43 2.71 4.17
CA PHE A 225 4.36 3.33 5.50
C PHE A 225 4.21 2.31 6.63
N MET A 226 4.01 1.03 6.30
CA MET A 226 3.94 -0.05 7.26
C MET A 226 5.08 -1.05 7.03
N LEU A 227 5.62 -1.60 8.13
CA LEU A 227 6.82 -2.43 8.08
C LEU A 227 6.58 -3.77 8.76
N ARG A 228 6.99 -4.86 8.12
CA ARG A 228 6.83 -6.20 8.67
C ARG A 228 7.88 -6.46 9.74
N LEU A 229 7.45 -6.71 10.97
CA LEU A 229 8.36 -6.96 12.10
C LEU A 229 9.15 -8.27 11.94
N LYS A 230 8.61 -9.25 11.21
CA LYS A 230 9.32 -10.49 10.85
C LYS A 230 10.61 -10.23 10.05
N GLU A 231 10.67 -9.13 9.31
CA GLU A 231 11.81 -8.74 8.48
C GLU A 231 12.78 -7.81 9.24
N ALA A 232 12.52 -7.53 10.52
CA ALA A 232 13.40 -6.73 11.34
C ALA A 232 14.74 -7.45 11.56
N PRO A 233 15.89 -6.75 11.45
CA PRO A 233 17.20 -7.34 11.70
C PRO A 233 17.53 -7.52 13.18
N PHE A 234 16.65 -7.09 14.08
CA PHE A 234 16.83 -7.09 15.53
C PHE A 234 15.75 -7.91 16.24
N ASP A 235 16.05 -8.39 17.45
CA ASP A 235 15.04 -9.04 18.30
C ASP A 235 14.02 -8.02 18.81
N GLN A 236 12.75 -8.30 18.53
CA GLN A 236 11.60 -7.48 18.90
C GLN A 236 11.39 -7.35 20.42
N LYS A 237 12.01 -8.23 21.22
CA LYS A 237 11.94 -8.23 22.69
C LYS A 237 12.91 -7.26 23.36
N LEU A 238 13.89 -6.73 22.63
CA LEU A 238 14.90 -5.82 23.17
C LEU A 238 14.28 -4.45 23.48
N ALA A 239 14.01 -4.22 24.77
CA ALA A 239 13.52 -2.93 25.26
C ALA A 239 14.64 -1.88 25.35
N ASP A 240 15.88 -2.31 25.55
CA ASP A 240 17.07 -1.48 25.67
C ASP A 240 17.59 -0.94 24.34
N LEU A 241 17.17 -1.54 23.21
CA LEU A 241 17.63 -1.13 21.88
C LEU A 241 17.26 0.33 21.54
N LEU A 242 16.08 0.75 22.00
CA LEU A 242 15.64 2.15 21.93
C LEU A 242 14.74 2.40 23.16
N PRO A 243 15.30 2.83 24.31
CA PRO A 243 14.57 2.89 25.57
C PRO A 243 13.29 3.73 25.51
N ALA A 244 13.30 4.83 24.75
CA ALA A 244 12.14 5.68 24.55
C ALA A 244 10.96 4.99 23.83
N ALA A 245 11.22 3.92 23.08
CA ALA A 245 10.21 3.17 22.33
C ALA A 245 9.82 1.82 22.97
N GLY A 246 10.68 1.24 23.82
CA GLY A 246 10.47 -0.07 24.42
C GLY A 246 10.42 -1.23 23.40
N PRO A 247 9.98 -2.42 23.80
CA PRO A 247 9.93 -3.61 22.93
C PRO A 247 8.78 -3.52 21.90
N CYS A 248 8.92 -4.20 20.76
CA CYS A 248 7.91 -4.17 19.69
C CYS A 248 6.67 -5.02 20.01
N GLY A 249 6.81 -6.06 20.84
CA GLY A 249 5.72 -7.03 21.11
C GLY A 249 4.48 -6.39 21.74
N SER A 250 4.66 -5.56 22.77
CA SER A 250 3.60 -4.80 23.46
C SER A 250 3.41 -3.38 22.93
N CYS A 251 4.09 -3.02 21.83
CA CYS A 251 4.05 -1.67 21.30
C CYS A 251 2.63 -1.33 20.81
N PRO A 252 2.04 -0.18 21.21
CA PRO A 252 0.73 0.22 20.73
C PRO A 252 0.73 0.46 19.21
N LYS A 253 1.89 0.72 18.58
CA LYS A 253 2.02 0.95 17.13
C LYS A 253 2.14 -0.36 16.31
N ARG A 254 1.95 -1.52 16.93
CA ARG A 254 1.86 -2.82 16.25
C ARG A 254 0.41 -3.13 15.91
N THR A 255 0.13 -3.55 14.68
CA THR A 255 -1.24 -3.82 14.20
C THR A 255 -1.97 -4.86 15.06
N GLY A 256 -1.27 -5.91 15.50
CA GLY A 256 -1.83 -6.94 16.40
C GLY A 256 -2.26 -6.44 17.78
N ASN A 257 -1.82 -5.26 18.21
CA ASN A 257 -2.21 -4.63 19.47
C ASN A 257 -3.31 -3.57 19.28
N GLN A 258 -3.85 -3.44 18.06
CA GLN A 258 -4.95 -2.53 17.71
C GLN A 258 -5.92 -3.22 16.72
N PRO A 259 -6.51 -4.38 17.06
CA PRO A 259 -7.29 -5.18 16.12
C PRO A 259 -8.52 -4.43 15.56
N GLU A 260 -9.12 -3.53 16.33
CA GLU A 260 -10.26 -2.72 15.89
C GLU A 260 -9.91 -1.73 14.77
N LEU A 261 -8.64 -1.29 14.71
CA LEU A 261 -8.16 -0.34 13.71
C LEU A 261 -7.51 -1.01 12.50
N PHE A 262 -7.08 -2.27 12.59
CA PHE A 262 -6.30 -2.93 11.54
C PHE A 262 -6.87 -4.28 11.11
N GLY A 263 -8.18 -4.50 11.26
CA GLY A 263 -8.85 -5.72 10.78
C GLY A 263 -8.68 -6.00 9.28
N ASP A 264 -8.32 -4.98 8.49
CA ASP A 264 -8.01 -5.08 7.07
C ASP A 264 -6.55 -5.49 6.76
N VAL A 265 -5.67 -5.53 7.76
CA VAL A 265 -4.27 -5.94 7.61
C VAL A 265 -4.14 -7.42 7.93
N LYS A 266 -3.72 -8.22 6.94
CA LYS A 266 -3.62 -9.69 7.07
C LYS A 266 -2.64 -10.18 8.14
N SER A 267 -1.64 -9.37 8.50
CA SER A 267 -0.60 -9.74 9.46
C SER A 267 -0.70 -8.89 10.73
N ALA A 268 -0.72 -9.56 11.89
CA ALA A 268 -0.68 -8.93 13.21
C ALA A 268 0.73 -8.37 13.56
N ASP A 269 1.76 -8.77 12.82
CA ASP A 269 3.16 -8.40 13.06
C ASP A 269 3.65 -7.29 12.12
N VAL A 270 2.90 -6.19 12.10
CA VAL A 270 3.22 -5.02 11.28
C VAL A 270 3.38 -3.80 12.18
N CYS A 271 4.50 -3.09 12.03
CA CYS A 271 4.79 -1.80 12.66
C CYS A 271 4.24 -0.67 11.79
N THR A 272 3.54 0.29 12.38
CA THR A 272 3.02 1.47 11.68
C THR A 272 3.92 2.70 11.79
N ASP A 273 5.07 2.58 12.47
CA ASP A 273 6.01 3.67 12.71
C ASP A 273 7.36 3.39 12.04
N PRO A 274 7.56 3.88 10.79
CA PRO A 274 8.78 3.64 10.06
C PRO A 274 9.99 4.40 10.61
N GLN A 275 9.79 5.54 11.29
CA GLN A 275 10.92 6.27 11.89
C GLN A 275 11.44 5.54 13.13
N CYS A 276 10.55 5.04 14.00
CA CYS A 276 10.95 4.21 15.13
C CYS A 276 11.65 2.93 14.68
N PHE A 277 11.14 2.27 13.65
CA PHE A 277 11.77 1.08 13.08
C PHE A 277 13.16 1.38 12.51
N ALA A 278 13.31 2.49 11.76
CA ALA A 278 14.60 2.92 11.25
C ALA A 278 15.60 3.26 12.36
N ALA A 279 15.15 3.94 13.43
CA ALA A 279 15.98 4.22 14.59
C ALA A 279 16.46 2.95 15.30
N LYS A 280 15.56 1.98 15.52
CA LYS A 280 15.93 0.66 16.08
C LYS A 280 16.90 -0.09 15.18
N ARG A 281 16.71 -0.04 13.85
CA ARG A 281 17.67 -0.61 12.89
C ARG A 281 19.04 0.03 12.99
N ALA A 282 19.12 1.36 13.10
CA ALA A 282 20.38 2.07 13.22
C ALA A 282 21.10 1.73 14.53
N ALA A 283 20.38 1.73 15.66
CA ALA A 283 20.90 1.32 16.96
C ALA A 283 21.41 -0.13 16.94
N TRP A 284 20.67 -1.03 16.30
CA TRP A 284 21.07 -2.42 16.13
C TRP A 284 22.34 -2.55 15.29
N SER A 285 22.40 -1.88 14.14
CA SER A 285 23.60 -1.84 13.31
C SER A 285 24.82 -1.36 14.11
N GLN A 286 24.68 -0.27 14.88
CA GLN A 286 25.76 0.24 15.74
C GLN A 286 26.20 -0.80 16.79
N ARG A 287 25.25 -1.47 17.45
CA ARG A 287 25.53 -2.52 18.44
C ARG A 287 26.30 -3.69 17.83
N ILE A 288 25.88 -4.16 16.65
CA ILE A 288 26.57 -5.23 15.92
C ILE A 288 27.96 -4.81 15.48
N GLN A 289 28.15 -3.58 15.00
CA GLN A 289 29.48 -3.07 14.63
C GLN A 289 30.41 -2.97 15.84
N ALA A 290 29.90 -2.47 16.98
CA ALA A 290 30.68 -2.38 18.21
C ALA A 290 31.08 -3.78 18.71
N GLN A 291 30.15 -4.74 18.70
CA GLN A 291 30.43 -6.13 19.07
C GLN A 291 31.42 -6.77 18.10
N ALA A 292 31.27 -6.58 16.80
CA ALA A 292 32.18 -7.10 15.80
C ALA A 292 33.61 -6.57 16.00
N LYS A 293 33.76 -5.26 16.25
CA LYS A 293 35.06 -4.67 16.58
C LYS A 293 35.66 -5.23 17.86
N ALA A 294 34.85 -5.43 18.91
CA ALA A 294 35.29 -6.05 20.16
C ALA A 294 35.71 -7.51 19.96
N ASP A 295 35.05 -8.24 19.06
CA ASP A 295 35.38 -9.62 18.68
C ASP A 295 36.58 -9.70 17.71
N GLY A 296 37.22 -8.59 17.36
CA GLY A 296 38.34 -8.54 16.39
C GLY A 296 37.92 -8.77 14.93
N ARG A 297 36.64 -8.67 14.60
CA ARG A 297 36.10 -8.86 13.26
C ARG A 297 36.16 -7.59 12.42
N THR A 298 36.33 -7.76 11.11
CA THR A 298 36.44 -6.64 10.16
C THR A 298 35.05 -6.12 9.80
N VAL A 299 34.83 -4.80 9.90
CA VAL A 299 33.57 -4.15 9.51
C VAL A 299 33.84 -3.23 8.32
N LEU A 300 33.40 -3.64 7.13
CA LEU A 300 33.44 -2.83 5.91
C LEU A 300 32.30 -1.82 5.93
N SER A 301 32.62 -0.54 5.79
CA SER A 301 31.66 0.57 5.79
C SER A 301 32.05 1.64 4.77
N GLY A 302 31.15 2.59 4.49
CA GLY A 302 31.44 3.71 3.58
C GLY A 302 31.89 3.27 2.18
N GLU A 303 33.04 3.80 1.73
CA GLU A 303 33.60 3.51 0.40
C GLU A 303 34.04 2.04 0.23
N GLU A 304 34.49 1.38 1.30
CA GLU A 304 34.86 -0.04 1.25
C GLU A 304 33.65 -0.93 1.05
N ALA A 305 32.55 -0.62 1.75
CA ALA A 305 31.27 -1.31 1.55
C ALA A 305 30.74 -1.10 0.13
N LYS A 306 30.89 0.10 -0.46
CA LYS A 306 30.50 0.35 -1.86
C LYS A 306 31.36 -0.42 -2.87
N ARG A 307 32.65 -0.60 -2.61
CA ARG A 307 33.52 -1.44 -3.48
C ARG A 307 33.06 -2.89 -3.49
N VAL A 308 32.63 -3.42 -2.36
CA VAL A 308 32.14 -4.81 -2.24
C VAL A 308 30.70 -4.96 -2.72
N ALA A 309 29.81 -4.03 -2.37
CA ALA A 309 28.37 -4.10 -2.64
C ALA A 309 27.86 -2.84 -3.37
N PRO A 310 28.32 -2.52 -4.60
CA PRO A 310 27.98 -1.26 -5.27
C PRO A 310 26.47 -1.10 -5.54
N TYR A 311 25.77 -2.21 -5.74
CA TYR A 311 24.32 -2.23 -5.99
C TYR A 311 23.50 -2.71 -4.79
N GLY A 312 24.16 -2.90 -3.63
CA GLY A 312 23.58 -3.46 -2.40
C GLY A 312 23.80 -4.97 -2.27
N VAL A 313 23.56 -5.48 -1.06
CA VAL A 313 23.91 -6.86 -0.66
C VAL A 313 23.12 -7.99 -1.33
N HIS A 314 21.96 -7.68 -1.91
CA HIS A 314 21.15 -8.65 -2.67
C HIS A 314 21.61 -8.78 -4.13
N SER A 315 22.61 -8.00 -4.55
CA SER A 315 23.24 -8.08 -5.86
C SER A 315 24.52 -8.92 -5.81
N ASN A 316 25.16 -9.11 -6.96
CA ASN A 316 26.47 -9.76 -7.02
C ASN A 316 27.53 -8.92 -6.28
N LEU A 317 28.03 -9.47 -5.17
CA LEU A 317 29.11 -8.88 -4.40
C LEU A 317 30.45 -9.06 -5.11
N GLN A 318 31.31 -8.05 -5.00
CA GLN A 318 32.66 -8.04 -5.54
C GLN A 318 33.65 -8.69 -4.55
N GLY A 319 34.88 -8.97 -5.01
CA GLY A 319 35.93 -9.50 -4.14
C GLY A 319 35.74 -10.95 -3.68
N GLY A 320 34.80 -11.69 -4.29
CA GLY A 320 34.52 -13.08 -3.95
C GLY A 320 33.71 -13.28 -2.66
N TYR A 321 33.14 -12.22 -2.12
CA TYR A 321 32.25 -12.28 -0.97
C TYR A 321 30.86 -12.81 -1.34
N VAL A 322 30.20 -13.42 -0.36
CA VAL A 322 28.76 -13.72 -0.37
C VAL A 322 28.16 -13.37 0.99
N ALA A 323 26.90 -12.94 1.00
CA ALA A 323 26.17 -12.77 2.25
C ALA A 323 25.76 -14.14 2.81
N LEU A 324 25.97 -14.36 4.10
CA LEU A 324 25.70 -15.65 4.74
C LEU A 324 24.24 -16.10 4.60
N ASP A 325 23.31 -15.17 4.70
CA ASP A 325 21.87 -15.48 4.66
C ASP A 325 21.30 -15.50 3.22
N SER A 326 22.13 -15.27 2.20
CA SER A 326 21.73 -15.43 0.81
C SER A 326 21.68 -16.91 0.42
N PRO A 327 20.73 -17.31 -0.45
CA PRO A 327 20.66 -18.67 -0.97
C PRO A 327 21.91 -18.98 -1.82
N CYS A 328 22.44 -20.19 -1.66
CA CYS A 328 23.48 -20.72 -2.53
C CYS A 328 22.82 -21.32 -3.78
N TYR A 329 22.88 -20.60 -4.91
CA TYR A 329 22.25 -21.06 -6.16
C TYR A 329 22.88 -22.33 -6.76
N GLU A 330 24.09 -22.69 -6.32
CA GLU A 330 24.76 -23.93 -6.69
C GLU A 330 24.27 -25.14 -5.86
N ASP A 331 23.52 -24.89 -4.77
CA ASP A 331 22.91 -25.94 -3.95
C ASP A 331 21.53 -26.32 -4.48
N GLU A 332 21.36 -27.57 -4.89
CA GLU A 332 20.06 -28.07 -5.40
C GLU A 332 18.93 -27.99 -4.36
N LYS A 333 19.28 -27.97 -3.07
CA LYS A 333 18.34 -27.85 -1.94
C LYS A 333 18.01 -26.39 -1.60
N GLY A 334 18.64 -25.41 -2.25
CA GLY A 334 18.39 -23.99 -2.03
C GLY A 334 18.79 -23.48 -0.64
N ARG A 335 19.72 -24.15 0.05
CA ARG A 335 20.19 -23.74 1.38
C ARG A 335 20.97 -22.44 1.32
N THR A 336 20.98 -21.69 2.41
CA THR A 336 21.81 -20.47 2.54
C THR A 336 23.26 -20.82 2.83
N TYR A 337 24.18 -19.88 2.57
CA TYR A 337 25.59 -20.07 2.92
C TYR A 337 25.80 -20.31 4.42
N ARG A 338 25.01 -19.68 5.29
CA ARG A 338 25.00 -19.97 6.74
C ARG A 338 24.66 -21.42 7.04
N GLN A 339 23.64 -21.98 6.38
CA GLN A 339 23.25 -23.38 6.56
C GLN A 339 24.32 -24.35 6.05
N LEU A 340 25.07 -23.98 5.01
CA LEU A 340 26.14 -24.79 4.43
C LEU A 340 27.42 -24.77 5.29
N LEU A 341 27.79 -23.60 5.81
CA LEU A 341 28.97 -23.39 6.65
C LEU A 341 28.75 -23.77 8.12
N GLY A 342 27.49 -23.82 8.57
CA GLY A 342 27.09 -24.18 9.93
C GLY A 342 26.35 -23.05 10.62
N LYS A 343 25.33 -23.38 11.44
CA LYS A 343 24.50 -22.37 12.11
C LYS A 343 25.30 -21.44 13.04
N ASP A 344 26.35 -21.97 13.67
CA ASP A 344 27.22 -21.25 14.60
C ASP A 344 28.42 -20.59 13.90
N PHE A 345 28.48 -20.64 12.57
CA PHE A 345 29.54 -20.00 11.80
C PHE A 345 29.49 -18.48 12.00
N LYS A 346 30.58 -17.93 12.55
CA LYS A 346 30.77 -16.48 12.70
C LYS A 346 31.60 -15.96 11.53
N ALA A 347 31.05 -15.03 10.78
CA ALA A 347 31.80 -14.36 9.71
C ALA A 347 32.91 -13.49 10.29
N GLU A 348 34.10 -13.53 9.68
CA GLU A 348 35.20 -12.62 9.99
C GLU A 348 34.96 -11.21 9.46
N VAL A 349 34.15 -11.09 8.40
CA VAL A 349 33.85 -9.84 7.72
C VAL A 349 32.36 -9.53 7.82
N LEU A 350 32.05 -8.33 8.28
CA LEU A 350 30.71 -7.75 8.24
C LEU A 350 30.72 -6.57 7.28
N LEU A 351 29.62 -6.37 6.56
CA LEU A 351 29.44 -5.25 5.66
C LEU A 351 28.20 -4.45 6.06
N GLN A 352 28.36 -3.14 6.20
CA GLN A 352 27.23 -2.23 6.31
C GLN A 352 26.70 -1.94 4.90
N ASP A 353 25.51 -2.44 4.59
CA ASP A 353 24.88 -2.29 3.28
C ASP A 353 24.71 -0.80 2.94
N PRO A 354 25.31 -0.31 1.84
CA PRO A 354 25.28 1.10 1.50
C PRO A 354 23.87 1.62 1.17
N LYS A 355 22.92 0.73 0.84
CA LYS A 355 21.53 1.11 0.56
C LYS A 355 20.65 1.13 1.80
N SER A 356 20.68 0.04 2.59
CA SER A 356 19.77 -0.13 3.71
C SER A 356 20.37 0.22 5.08
N GLY A 357 21.69 0.43 5.15
CA GLY A 357 22.44 0.68 6.39
C GLY A 357 22.52 -0.51 7.34
N GLN A 358 21.97 -1.68 6.95
CA GLN A 358 22.00 -2.90 7.73
C GLN A 358 23.39 -3.54 7.72
N VAL A 359 23.83 -4.06 8.85
CA VAL A 359 25.07 -4.82 8.94
C VAL A 359 24.80 -6.29 8.64
N ILE A 360 25.56 -6.85 7.69
CA ILE A 360 25.35 -8.18 7.15
C ILE A 360 26.67 -8.96 7.21
N GLU A 361 26.60 -10.21 7.65
CA GLU A 361 27.75 -11.09 7.71
C GLU A 361 28.11 -11.62 6.32
N LEU A 362 29.39 -11.50 5.97
CA LEU A 362 29.94 -11.95 4.69
C LEU A 362 30.91 -13.11 4.90
N ALA A 363 30.89 -14.05 3.96
CA ALA A 363 31.92 -15.07 3.84
C ALA A 363 32.65 -14.89 2.52
N LYS A 364 33.98 -15.04 2.53
CA LYS A 364 34.76 -15.06 1.31
C LYS A 364 34.85 -16.49 0.82
N LEU A 365 34.34 -16.74 -0.39
CA LEU A 365 34.21 -18.11 -0.88
C LEU A 365 35.55 -18.83 -1.10
N SER A 366 36.64 -18.08 -1.32
CA SER A 366 37.99 -18.66 -1.43
C SER A 366 38.47 -19.31 -0.14
N GLU A 367 38.02 -18.83 1.02
CA GLU A 367 38.46 -19.30 2.34
C GLU A 367 37.67 -20.52 2.83
N HIS A 368 36.51 -20.80 2.23
CA HIS A 368 35.63 -21.90 2.62
C HIS A 368 35.36 -22.91 1.50
N GLY A 369 36.23 -22.93 0.48
CA GLY A 369 36.06 -23.79 -0.69
C GLY A 369 35.95 -25.28 -0.36
N ASP A 370 36.73 -25.78 0.60
CA ASP A 370 36.74 -27.21 0.93
C ASP A 370 35.52 -27.65 1.73
N THR A 371 35.03 -26.82 2.63
CA THR A 371 33.75 -27.02 3.33
C THR A 371 32.57 -27.08 2.35
N LEU A 372 32.55 -26.15 1.38
CA LEU A 372 31.51 -26.11 0.35
C LEU A 372 31.59 -27.33 -0.58
N LYS A 373 32.79 -27.74 -1.01
CA LYS A 373 33.00 -28.98 -1.79
C LYS A 373 32.54 -30.23 -1.03
N ALA A 374 32.84 -30.33 0.26
CA ALA A 374 32.40 -31.45 1.10
C ALA A 374 30.87 -31.52 1.21
N LYS A 375 30.17 -30.39 1.04
CA LYS A 375 28.70 -30.31 0.98
C LYS A 375 28.14 -30.49 -0.45
N GLY A 376 28.98 -30.85 -1.41
CA GLY A 376 28.60 -31.11 -2.80
C GLY A 376 28.61 -29.88 -3.72
N ILE A 377 29.02 -28.71 -3.22
CA ILE A 377 29.05 -27.47 -4.00
C ILE A 377 30.36 -27.41 -4.79
N ARG A 378 30.28 -27.69 -6.09
CA ARG A 378 31.42 -27.61 -7.02
C ARG A 378 31.31 -26.32 -7.82
N ARG A 379 32.14 -25.33 -7.49
CA ARG A 379 32.24 -24.08 -8.25
C ARG A 379 32.82 -24.37 -9.64
N GLU A 380 31.97 -24.34 -10.66
CA GLU A 380 32.46 -24.16 -12.04
C GLU A 380 32.93 -22.71 -12.23
N ARG A 381 33.89 -22.47 -13.13
CA ARG A 381 34.53 -21.14 -13.34
C ARG A 381 33.50 -20.01 -13.54
N PRO A 382 33.83 -18.74 -13.19
CA PRO A 382 32.97 -17.60 -13.51
C PRO A 382 32.72 -17.55 -15.02
N GLY A 383 31.46 -17.69 -15.43
CA GLY A 383 31.03 -17.71 -16.84
C GLY A 383 30.43 -19.02 -17.35
N THR A 384 30.48 -20.10 -16.57
CA THR A 384 29.78 -21.34 -16.90
C THR A 384 28.45 -21.42 -16.15
N HIS A 385 27.35 -21.03 -16.80
CA HIS A 385 25.97 -21.29 -16.32
C HIS A 385 25.85 -22.73 -15.82
N SER A 386 25.15 -22.98 -14.71
CA SER A 386 24.94 -24.34 -14.21
C SER A 386 24.24 -25.19 -15.27
N ALA A 387 24.35 -26.53 -15.21
CA ALA A 387 23.67 -27.41 -16.16
C ALA A 387 22.15 -27.10 -16.24
N ASN A 388 21.53 -26.82 -15.09
CA ASN A 388 20.13 -26.43 -14.98
C ASN A 388 19.85 -25.05 -15.59
N GLU A 389 20.74 -24.08 -15.38
CA GLU A 389 20.59 -22.74 -15.93
C GLU A 389 20.77 -22.75 -17.46
N ARG A 390 21.73 -23.52 -18.00
CA ARG A 390 21.89 -23.73 -19.45
C ARG A 390 20.64 -24.37 -20.06
N ALA A 391 20.08 -25.38 -19.39
CA ALA A 391 18.86 -26.04 -19.85
C ALA A 391 17.66 -25.07 -19.87
N ARG A 392 17.50 -24.23 -18.82
CA ARG A 392 16.46 -23.20 -18.77
C ARG A 392 16.64 -22.15 -19.86
N GLN A 393 17.84 -21.61 -20.04
CA GLN A 393 18.13 -20.65 -21.10
C GLN A 393 17.85 -21.21 -22.50
N GLN A 394 18.24 -22.46 -22.73
CA GLN A 394 18.01 -23.15 -23.98
C GLN A 394 16.53 -23.40 -24.24
N ALA A 395 15.76 -23.80 -23.22
CA ALA A 395 14.32 -23.95 -23.30
C ALA A 395 13.62 -22.61 -23.58
N THR A 396 14.01 -21.52 -22.89
CA THR A 396 13.45 -20.18 -23.14
C THR A 396 13.77 -19.67 -24.55
N LYS A 397 14.97 -19.95 -25.06
CA LYS A 397 15.34 -19.59 -26.43
C LYS A 397 14.50 -20.35 -27.47
N LEU A 398 14.32 -21.65 -27.29
CA LEU A 398 13.48 -22.49 -28.15
C LEU A 398 12.02 -22.04 -28.12
N GLU A 399 11.49 -21.74 -26.94
CA GLU A 399 10.12 -21.24 -26.78
C GLU A 399 9.94 -19.87 -27.44
N THR A 400 10.92 -18.96 -27.32
CA THR A 400 10.88 -17.66 -28.02
C THR A 400 10.84 -17.86 -29.54
N GLN A 401 11.70 -18.73 -30.09
CA GLN A 401 11.70 -19.01 -31.52
C GLN A 401 10.39 -19.65 -32.01
N PHE A 402 9.78 -20.50 -31.20
CA PHE A 402 8.47 -21.07 -31.48
C PHE A 402 7.40 -19.97 -31.59
N ARG A 403 7.35 -19.08 -30.58
CA ARG A 403 6.40 -17.96 -30.56
C ARG A 403 6.62 -16.99 -31.72
N GLU A 404 7.86 -16.67 -32.07
CA GLU A 404 8.20 -15.85 -33.25
C GLU A 404 7.63 -16.46 -34.54
N ARG A 405 7.79 -17.78 -34.75
CA ARG A 405 7.26 -18.44 -35.96
C ARG A 405 5.73 -18.48 -36.01
N VAL A 406 5.07 -18.69 -34.87
CA VAL A 406 3.60 -18.63 -34.82
C VAL A 406 3.14 -17.21 -35.13
N PHE A 407 3.80 -16.20 -34.57
CA PHE A 407 3.52 -14.79 -34.84
C PHE A 407 3.68 -14.45 -36.32
N ASP A 408 4.78 -14.85 -36.97
CA ASP A 408 5.00 -14.62 -38.40
C ASP A 408 3.96 -15.32 -39.27
N ALA A 409 3.58 -16.55 -38.92
CA ALA A 409 2.54 -17.30 -39.62
C ALA A 409 1.16 -16.61 -39.50
N ILE A 410 0.81 -16.07 -38.32
CA ILE A 410 -0.43 -15.29 -38.11
C ILE A 410 -0.39 -14.04 -38.97
N ARG A 411 0.73 -13.33 -38.92
CA ARG A 411 0.95 -12.10 -39.67
C ARG A 411 0.78 -12.31 -41.18
N ALA A 412 1.14 -13.48 -41.70
CA ALA A 412 0.97 -13.85 -43.11
C ALA A 412 -0.49 -14.16 -43.53
N LYS A 413 -1.38 -14.55 -42.59
CA LYS A 413 -2.75 -14.99 -42.90
C LYS A 413 -3.88 -14.04 -42.49
N THR A 414 -3.58 -12.96 -41.77
CA THR A 414 -4.62 -12.13 -41.15
C THR A 414 -5.00 -10.94 -42.03
N ALA A 415 -6.22 -10.95 -42.57
CA ALA A 415 -6.92 -9.78 -43.11
C ALA A 415 -8.10 -9.42 -42.19
N ASN A 416 -8.33 -8.14 -41.89
CA ASN A 416 -9.35 -7.67 -40.95
C ASN A 416 -10.27 -6.61 -41.61
N PRO A 417 -11.62 -6.66 -41.48
CA PRO A 417 -12.53 -5.82 -42.26
C PRO A 417 -12.92 -4.49 -41.57
N ILE A 418 -11.98 -3.84 -40.87
CA ILE A 418 -12.21 -2.52 -40.24
C ILE A 418 -11.83 -1.42 -41.24
N ALA A 419 -12.60 -0.31 -41.30
CA ALA A 419 -12.36 0.81 -42.21
C ALA A 419 -11.19 1.72 -41.77
N GLY A 420 -10.60 2.46 -42.72
CA GLY A 420 -9.31 3.14 -42.58
C GLY A 420 -9.17 4.20 -41.47
N ALA A 421 -10.21 5.00 -41.16
CA ALA A 421 -10.13 6.04 -40.12
C ALA A 421 -10.10 5.43 -38.71
N ASP A 422 -10.95 4.44 -38.45
CA ASP A 422 -11.02 3.74 -37.15
C ASP A 422 -9.80 2.85 -36.90
N LEU A 423 -9.23 2.26 -37.95
CA LEU A 423 -7.97 1.51 -37.88
C LEU A 423 -6.80 2.36 -37.40
N ARG A 424 -6.71 3.62 -37.86
CA ARG A 424 -5.63 4.53 -37.47
C ARG A 424 -5.77 4.98 -36.02
N LEU A 425 -7.00 5.22 -35.56
CA LEU A 425 -7.30 5.50 -34.15
C LEU A 425 -6.92 4.31 -33.26
N LEU A 426 -7.36 3.09 -33.61
CA LEU A 426 -7.07 1.86 -32.88
C LEU A 426 -5.56 1.56 -32.86
N ALA A 427 -4.85 1.76 -33.97
CA ALA A 427 -3.41 1.60 -34.06
C ALA A 427 -2.66 2.51 -33.07
N ASN A 428 -3.03 3.79 -33.01
CA ASN A 428 -2.43 4.73 -32.06
C ASN A 428 -2.78 4.36 -30.60
N ALA A 429 -4.04 4.02 -30.31
CA ALA A 429 -4.45 3.63 -28.96
C ALA A 429 -3.68 2.39 -28.46
N LEU A 430 -3.58 1.34 -29.29
CA LEU A 430 -2.86 0.11 -28.95
C LEU A 430 -1.34 0.33 -28.85
N TRP A 431 -0.78 1.21 -29.66
CA TRP A 431 0.62 1.61 -29.56
C TRP A 431 0.93 2.23 -28.20
N HIS A 432 0.12 3.19 -27.74
CA HIS A 432 0.34 3.87 -26.46
C HIS A 432 0.05 2.99 -25.24
N LEU A 433 -0.83 1.99 -25.38
CA LEU A 433 -1.05 0.95 -24.37
C LEU A 433 0.08 -0.10 -24.35
N SER A 434 0.93 -0.16 -25.38
CA SER A 434 2.04 -1.12 -25.44
C SER A 434 3.22 -0.69 -24.55
N GLY A 435 3.70 -1.63 -23.73
CA GLY A 435 4.89 -1.43 -22.91
C GLY A 435 6.13 -1.05 -23.74
N HIS A 436 7.12 -0.43 -23.10
CA HIS A 436 8.31 0.11 -23.78
C HIS A 436 9.06 -0.94 -24.62
N ASP A 437 9.28 -2.13 -24.08
CA ASP A 437 9.96 -3.23 -24.79
C ASP A 437 9.17 -3.70 -26.02
N SER A 438 7.85 -3.72 -25.94
CA SER A 438 6.97 -4.07 -27.08
C SER A 438 7.08 -3.03 -28.19
N ARG A 439 7.10 -1.74 -27.83
CA ARG A 439 7.27 -0.63 -28.78
C ARG A 439 8.63 -0.69 -29.50
N LEU A 440 9.72 -0.98 -28.78
CA LEU A 440 11.04 -1.16 -29.40
C LEU A 440 11.09 -2.32 -30.41
N ARG A 441 10.39 -3.41 -30.13
CA ARG A 441 10.29 -4.53 -31.06
C ARG A 441 9.47 -4.19 -32.29
N LEU A 442 8.35 -3.50 -32.12
CA LEU A 442 7.53 -3.02 -33.24
C LEU A 442 8.34 -2.11 -34.17
N VAL A 443 9.11 -1.17 -33.62
CA VAL A 443 10.03 -0.31 -34.39
C VAL A 443 11.01 -1.13 -35.23
N THR A 444 11.56 -2.19 -34.64
CA THR A 444 12.50 -3.10 -35.33
C THR A 444 11.79 -3.92 -36.40
N LEU A 445 10.64 -4.49 -36.08
CA LEU A 445 9.82 -5.32 -36.97
C LEU A 445 9.36 -4.54 -38.21
N TRP A 446 8.99 -3.27 -38.02
CA TRP A 446 8.55 -2.36 -39.07
C TRP A 446 9.68 -1.53 -39.70
N LYS A 447 10.94 -1.77 -39.27
CA LYS A 447 12.15 -1.12 -39.78
C LYS A 447 12.06 0.42 -39.76
N TRP A 448 11.41 0.99 -38.74
CA TRP A 448 11.27 2.44 -38.60
C TRP A 448 12.55 3.12 -38.08
N ALA A 449 13.46 2.35 -37.47
CA ALA A 449 14.73 2.85 -36.97
C ALA A 449 15.84 1.80 -37.10
N GLU A 450 17.09 2.25 -37.19
CA GLU A 450 18.24 1.40 -36.93
C GLU A 450 18.32 1.03 -35.43
N PRO A 451 18.92 -0.12 -35.07
CA PRO A 451 18.94 -0.62 -33.69
C PRO A 451 19.50 0.37 -32.65
N LYS A 452 20.36 1.30 -33.08
CA LYS A 452 20.99 2.32 -32.22
C LYS A 452 20.10 3.56 -31.96
N LYS A 453 19.00 3.74 -32.70
CA LYS A 453 18.11 4.92 -32.63
C LYS A 453 16.67 4.57 -32.26
N ALA A 454 16.39 3.32 -31.89
CA ALA A 454 15.04 2.84 -31.62
C ALA A 454 14.32 3.63 -30.52
N ASN A 455 15.04 4.03 -29.45
CA ASN A 455 14.48 4.83 -28.37
C ASN A 455 13.95 6.19 -28.84
N GLU A 456 14.68 6.88 -29.73
CA GLU A 456 14.26 8.18 -30.27
C GLU A 456 13.02 8.06 -31.17
N VAL A 457 12.93 6.95 -31.91
CA VAL A 457 11.81 6.70 -32.82
C VAL A 457 10.53 6.34 -32.05
N VAL A 458 10.62 5.63 -30.92
CA VAL A 458 9.44 5.30 -30.08
C VAL A 458 8.66 6.55 -29.67
N TYR A 459 9.34 7.66 -29.38
CA TYR A 459 8.71 8.93 -28.99
C TYR A 459 8.23 9.79 -30.17
N ARG A 460 8.56 9.44 -31.41
CA ARG A 460 8.16 10.16 -32.64
C ARG A 460 7.31 9.31 -33.60
N SER A 461 6.80 8.17 -33.11
CA SER A 461 6.17 7.13 -33.93
C SER A 461 4.79 7.49 -34.47
N ASP A 462 4.09 8.48 -33.90
CA ASP A 462 2.74 8.89 -34.35
C ASP A 462 2.75 9.34 -35.83
N ALA A 463 3.83 10.02 -36.26
CA ALA A 463 4.03 10.41 -37.66
C ALA A 463 4.28 9.22 -38.59
N GLN A 464 4.90 8.15 -38.09
CA GLN A 464 5.14 6.92 -38.86
C GLN A 464 3.87 6.10 -39.00
N ILE A 465 3.11 5.96 -37.91
CA ILE A 465 1.79 5.32 -37.93
C ILE A 465 0.91 6.05 -38.95
N SER A 466 0.90 7.39 -38.93
CA SER A 466 0.14 8.26 -39.85
C SER A 466 0.41 8.04 -41.35
N ARG A 467 1.59 7.49 -41.71
CA ARG A 467 1.99 7.24 -43.10
C ARG A 467 1.67 5.82 -43.59
N LEU A 468 1.25 4.92 -42.70
CA LEU A 468 0.89 3.56 -43.08
C LEU A 468 -0.35 3.55 -43.97
N SER A 469 -0.34 2.71 -45.01
CA SER A 469 -1.51 2.39 -45.81
C SER A 469 -2.56 1.64 -44.97
N GLU A 470 -3.79 1.55 -45.45
CA GLU A 470 -4.85 0.83 -44.73
C GLU A 470 -4.49 -0.64 -44.48
N GLU A 471 -3.92 -1.31 -45.48
CA GLU A 471 -3.44 -2.69 -45.35
C GLU A 471 -2.30 -2.82 -44.32
N GLN A 472 -1.41 -1.84 -44.29
CA GLN A 472 -0.36 -1.78 -43.27
C GLN A 472 -0.92 -1.51 -41.88
N LEU A 473 -1.94 -0.66 -41.74
CA LEU A 473 -2.60 -0.39 -40.46
C LEU A 473 -3.30 -1.65 -39.91
N ARG A 474 -3.99 -2.42 -40.77
CA ARG A 474 -4.60 -3.70 -40.38
C ARG A 474 -3.58 -4.65 -39.78
N ARG A 475 -2.43 -4.77 -40.44
CA ARG A 475 -1.32 -5.62 -39.97
C ARG A 475 -0.69 -5.08 -38.68
N PHE A 476 -0.50 -3.77 -38.59
CA PHE A 476 0.11 -3.12 -37.43
C PHE A 476 -0.74 -3.26 -36.17
N VAL A 477 -2.06 -3.13 -36.27
CA VAL A 477 -2.99 -3.34 -35.13
C VAL A 477 -2.87 -4.75 -34.57
N MET A 478 -2.80 -5.76 -35.46
CA MET A 478 -2.59 -7.15 -35.04
C MET A 478 -1.21 -7.36 -34.41
N ASP A 479 -0.17 -6.74 -34.97
CA ASP A 479 1.17 -6.79 -34.41
C ASP A 479 1.18 -6.19 -32.98
N CYS A 480 0.59 -5.00 -32.76
CA CYS A 480 0.48 -4.38 -31.43
C CYS A 480 -0.24 -5.28 -30.42
N ALA A 481 -1.31 -5.97 -30.84
CA ALA A 481 -2.10 -6.83 -29.95
C ALA A 481 -1.35 -8.09 -29.50
N LEU A 482 -0.41 -8.59 -30.30
CA LEU A 482 0.25 -9.88 -30.10
C LEU A 482 1.74 -9.78 -29.70
N ILE A 483 2.42 -8.67 -30.00
CA ILE A 483 3.88 -8.52 -29.85
C ILE A 483 4.37 -8.77 -28.42
N GLY A 484 3.52 -8.49 -27.42
CA GLY A 484 3.83 -8.68 -26.01
C GLY A 484 4.08 -10.15 -25.63
N GLU A 485 3.44 -11.11 -26.31
CA GLU A 485 3.58 -12.54 -25.99
C GLU A 485 4.73 -13.23 -26.73
N VAL A 486 5.37 -12.56 -27.71
CA VAL A 486 6.34 -13.19 -28.63
C VAL A 486 7.62 -13.67 -27.92
N ARG A 487 8.07 -13.03 -26.85
CA ARG A 487 9.32 -13.44 -26.14
C ARG A 487 9.00 -14.19 -24.87
N ALA A 488 9.63 -15.34 -24.71
CA ALA A 488 9.59 -16.08 -23.44
C ALA A 488 10.62 -15.51 -22.46
N ASN A 489 10.28 -15.51 -21.18
CA ASN A 489 11.17 -15.09 -20.08
C ASN A 489 11.59 -16.32 -19.27
N GLN A 490 12.83 -16.35 -18.79
CA GLN A 490 13.39 -17.46 -18.00
C GLN A 490 12.73 -17.59 -16.62
N TYR A 491 12.07 -16.53 -16.16
CA TYR A 491 11.41 -16.43 -14.87
C TYR A 491 9.88 -16.42 -14.96
N ASP A 492 9.31 -16.49 -16.17
CA ASP A 492 7.87 -16.50 -16.40
C ASP A 492 7.46 -17.73 -17.21
N SER A 493 6.54 -18.52 -16.65
CA SER A 493 6.00 -19.74 -17.29
C SER A 493 4.67 -19.48 -18.03
N SER A 494 4.30 -18.21 -18.22
CA SER A 494 3.09 -17.81 -18.91
C SER A 494 3.04 -18.38 -20.33
N LYS A 495 1.88 -18.97 -20.66
CA LYS A 495 1.59 -19.46 -22.02
C LYS A 495 1.20 -18.28 -22.93
N PRO A 496 1.60 -18.28 -24.21
CA PRO A 496 1.26 -17.23 -25.15
C PRO A 496 -0.18 -17.40 -25.64
N THR A 497 -1.13 -17.16 -24.75
CA THR A 497 -2.54 -17.53 -24.91
C THR A 497 -3.18 -16.78 -26.08
N LYS A 498 -2.98 -15.45 -26.19
CA LYS A 498 -3.53 -14.66 -27.30
C LYS A 498 -2.94 -15.09 -28.63
N LEU A 499 -1.65 -15.44 -28.64
CA LEU A 499 -0.96 -15.92 -29.84
C LEU A 499 -1.51 -17.27 -30.31
N LEU A 500 -1.68 -18.23 -29.40
CA LEU A 500 -2.20 -19.56 -29.72
C LEU A 500 -3.67 -19.53 -30.13
N ASP A 501 -4.50 -18.76 -29.44
CA ASP A 501 -5.91 -18.60 -29.78
C ASP A 501 -6.08 -17.95 -31.16
N THR A 502 -5.25 -16.95 -31.47
CA THR A 502 -5.24 -16.33 -32.79
C THR A 502 -4.78 -17.31 -33.86
N ALA A 503 -3.71 -18.07 -33.62
CA ALA A 503 -3.22 -19.10 -34.53
C ALA A 503 -4.29 -20.15 -34.85
N LYS A 504 -5.05 -20.59 -33.84
CA LYS A 504 -6.19 -21.50 -34.02
C LYS A 504 -7.27 -20.87 -34.90
N ARG A 505 -7.65 -19.61 -34.62
CA ARG A 505 -8.65 -18.87 -35.41
C ARG A 505 -8.26 -18.74 -36.88
N VAL A 506 -6.99 -18.45 -37.18
CA VAL A 506 -6.49 -18.32 -38.56
C VAL A 506 -5.97 -19.64 -39.16
N ARG A 507 -6.26 -20.78 -38.51
CA ARG A 507 -5.94 -22.13 -38.98
C ARG A 507 -4.45 -22.32 -39.30
N ILE A 508 -3.59 -21.99 -38.33
CA ILE A 508 -2.16 -22.27 -38.38
C ILE A 508 -1.88 -23.54 -37.57
N ASN A 509 -1.17 -24.49 -38.19
CA ASN A 509 -0.74 -25.70 -37.51
C ASN A 509 0.50 -25.39 -36.65
N VAL A 510 0.26 -25.07 -35.38
CA VAL A 510 1.33 -24.77 -34.41
C VAL A 510 2.17 -25.99 -34.05
N ASP A 511 1.61 -27.20 -34.16
CA ASP A 511 2.33 -28.44 -33.85
C ASP A 511 3.37 -28.75 -34.93
N ASP A 512 3.07 -28.48 -36.19
CA ASP A 512 4.05 -28.55 -37.29
C ASP A 512 5.18 -27.55 -37.08
N ILE A 513 4.88 -26.31 -36.71
CA ILE A 513 5.89 -25.28 -36.40
C ILE A 513 6.81 -25.77 -35.28
N ARG A 514 6.24 -26.36 -34.22
CA ARG A 514 6.99 -26.89 -33.08
C ARG A 514 7.83 -28.11 -33.47
N LYS A 515 7.31 -29.01 -34.31
CA LYS A 515 8.02 -30.20 -34.82
C LYS A 515 9.22 -29.79 -35.67
N THR A 516 9.02 -28.90 -36.63
CA THR A 516 10.07 -28.38 -37.51
C THR A 516 11.18 -27.69 -36.71
N LEU A 517 10.80 -26.87 -35.73
CA LEU A 517 11.77 -26.16 -34.89
C LEU A 517 12.60 -27.11 -34.01
N LYS A 518 11.98 -28.16 -33.46
CA LYS A 518 12.71 -29.22 -32.73
C LYS A 518 13.69 -29.95 -33.65
N ALA A 519 13.29 -30.30 -34.87
CA ALA A 519 14.14 -30.99 -35.83
C ALA A 519 15.35 -30.12 -36.24
N GLU A 520 15.13 -28.84 -36.55
CA GLU A 520 16.22 -27.90 -36.88
C GLU A 520 17.21 -27.71 -35.73
N HIS A 521 16.70 -27.64 -34.49
CA HIS A 521 17.55 -27.50 -33.33
C HIS A 521 18.38 -28.78 -33.08
N ALA A 522 17.76 -29.96 -33.23
CA ALA A 522 18.47 -31.23 -33.15
C ALA A 522 19.57 -31.33 -34.22
N ALA A 523 19.29 -30.92 -35.46
CA ALA A 523 20.28 -30.87 -36.54
C ALA A 523 21.44 -29.90 -36.23
N LYS A 524 21.15 -28.70 -35.69
CA LYS A 524 22.18 -27.75 -35.25
C LYS A 524 23.03 -28.27 -34.09
N GLN A 525 22.44 -29.07 -33.19
CA GLN A 525 23.19 -29.71 -32.11
C GLN A 525 24.08 -30.85 -32.62
N ALA A 526 23.59 -31.67 -33.54
CA ALA A 526 24.38 -32.72 -34.19
C ALA A 526 25.59 -32.13 -34.93
N ALA A 527 25.38 -31.10 -35.77
CA ALA A 527 26.46 -30.42 -36.49
C ALA A 527 27.51 -29.77 -35.55
N ARG A 528 27.08 -29.22 -34.40
CA ARG A 528 28.00 -28.71 -33.38
C ARG A 528 28.77 -29.82 -32.64
N GLY A 529 28.19 -31.01 -32.53
CA GLY A 529 28.85 -32.21 -32.01
C GLY A 529 29.95 -32.68 -32.96
N GLU A 530 29.64 -32.76 -34.25
CA GLU A 530 30.56 -33.19 -35.31
C GLU A 530 31.73 -32.21 -35.53
N MET A 531 31.51 -30.89 -35.45
CA MET A 531 32.61 -29.91 -35.47
C MET A 531 33.53 -30.02 -34.24
N ARG A 532 33.00 -30.46 -33.09
CA ARG A 532 33.77 -30.65 -31.85
C ARG A 532 34.60 -31.93 -31.87
N THR A 533 34.14 -32.98 -32.55
CA THR A 533 34.90 -34.22 -32.78
C THR A 533 35.97 -34.00 -33.84
N ALA A 534 35.64 -33.35 -34.97
CA ALA A 534 36.61 -33.02 -36.02
C ALA A 534 37.76 -32.09 -35.56
N SER A 535 37.52 -31.22 -34.56
CA SER A 535 38.57 -30.37 -33.98
C SER A 535 39.49 -31.10 -32.98
N LYS A 536 39.13 -32.30 -32.52
CA LYS A 536 39.97 -33.16 -31.67
C LYS A 536 40.88 -34.10 -32.49
N ASP A 537 40.53 -34.37 -33.75
CA ASP A 537 41.27 -35.31 -34.62
C ASP A 537 42.35 -34.65 -35.52
N LYS A 538 42.66 -33.36 -35.31
CA LYS A 538 43.83 -32.75 -35.99
C LYS A 538 45.13 -33.15 -35.29
N PRO A 539 46.08 -33.85 -35.97
CA PRO A 539 47.36 -34.19 -35.36
C PRO A 539 48.17 -32.91 -35.13
N MET A 540 48.70 -32.80 -33.92
CA MET A 540 49.57 -31.74 -33.44
C MET A 540 50.88 -31.79 -34.24
N LYS A 541 51.05 -30.93 -35.25
CA LYS A 541 52.34 -30.81 -35.97
C LYS A 541 53.43 -30.38 -34.98
N SER A 542 54.37 -31.29 -34.71
CA SER A 542 55.55 -31.05 -33.89
C SER A 542 56.46 -30.00 -34.56
N LYS A 543 56.56 -28.81 -33.98
CA LYS A 543 57.70 -27.92 -34.23
C LYS A 543 58.87 -28.41 -33.37
N LYS A 544 59.77 -29.20 -33.98
CA LYS A 544 61.11 -29.47 -33.44
C LYS A 544 61.98 -28.23 -33.67
N GLN A 545 62.63 -27.75 -32.62
CA GLN A 545 63.68 -26.74 -32.66
C GLN A 545 64.94 -27.29 -33.34
N ALA A 546 65.64 -26.44 -34.10
CA ALA A 546 67.08 -26.50 -34.31
C ALA A 546 67.62 -25.11 -34.73
N ASN A 547 68.55 -24.60 -33.91
CA ASN A 547 69.40 -23.39 -33.94
C ASN A 547 69.10 -22.56 -32.67
N ARG A 548 69.88 -22.66 -31.59
CA ARG A 548 71.26 -23.10 -31.40
C ARG A 548 71.43 -23.67 -30.00
#